data_AF-A0A353NI96-F1
#
_entry.id   AF-A0A353NI96-F1
#
_cell.length_a   1.000
_cell.length_b   1.000
_cell.length_c   1.000
_cell.angle_alpha   90.00
_cell.angle_beta   90.00
_cell.angle_gamma   90.00
#
_symmetry.space_group_name_H-M   'P 1'
#
loop_
_entity.id
_entity.type
_entity.pdbx_description
1 polymer ?
#
loop_
_entity_poly.entity_id
_entity_poly.type
_entity_poly.pdbx_seq_one_letter_code
_entity_poly.pdbx_strand_id
1 'polypeptide(L)' 'MLQKIRKLVVSLGACLLFVYVFLPYLTKSVDILDRMAEYLDNNGIDPTRYYYTDVVQVKESENYLNTVLH' A
#
# COMPACT_ATOMS: atom_id res chain seq x y z
N MET A 1 28.64 -4.94 16.48
CA MET A 1 27.48 -4.33 15.77
C MET A 1 27.23 -4.92 14.38
N LEU A 2 28.26 -5.12 13.55
CA LEU A 2 28.13 -5.59 12.16
C LEU A 2 27.33 -6.90 11.99
N GLN A 3 27.51 -7.88 12.88
CA GLN A 3 26.75 -9.13 12.85
C GLN A 3 25.25 -8.95 13.14
N LYS A 4 24.88 -7.98 13.98
CA LYS A 4 23.47 -7.66 14.28
C LYS A 4 22.81 -6.98 13.08
N ILE A 5 23.52 -6.06 12.43
CA ILE A 5 23.07 -5.40 11.20
C ILE A 5 22.90 -6.41 10.06
N ARG A 6 23.84 -7.35 9.90
CA ARG A 6 23.73 -8.42 8.89
C ARG A 6 22.47 -9.28 9.10
N LYS A 7 22.17 -9.66 10.34
CA LYS A 7 20.94 -10.42 10.65
C LYS A 7 19.68 -9.62 10.31
N LEU A 8 19.67 -8.31 10.63
CA LEU A 8 18.57 -7.40 10.30
C LEU A 8 18.38 -7.26 8.78
N VAL A 9 19.46 -7.05 8.03
CA VAL A 9 19.40 -6.90 6.56
C VAL A 9 18.93 -8.20 5.91
N VAL A 10 19.38 -9.35 6.41
CA VAL A 10 18.92 -10.66 5.91
C VAL A 10 17.45 -10.90 6.24
N SER A 11 17.00 -10.60 7.46
CA SER A 11 15.58 -10.77 7.82
C SER A 11 14.69 -9.80 7.05
N LEU A 12 15.12 -8.55 6.86
CA LEU A 12 14.39 -7.55 6.09
C LEU A 12 14.33 -7.96 4.62
N GLY A 13 15.45 -8.38 4.03
CA GLY A 13 15.49 -8.88 2.66
C GLY A 13 14.62 -10.11 2.45
N ALA A 14 14.62 -11.06 3.39
CA ALA A 14 13.72 -12.21 3.35
C ALA A 14 12.24 -11.80 3.45
N CYS A 15 11.91 -10.83 4.30
CA CYS A 15 10.56 -10.30 4.43
C CYS A 15 10.10 -9.60 3.15
N LEU A 16 10.97 -8.79 2.54
CA LEU A 16 10.69 -8.13 1.26
C LEU A 16 10.50 -9.15 0.14
N LEU A 17 11.37 -10.16 0.03
CA LEU A 17 11.18 -11.25 -0.95
C LEU A 17 9.88 -12.00 -0.72
N PHE A 18 9.50 -12.24 0.54
CA PHE A 18 8.24 -12.88 0.86
C PHE A 18 7.04 -12.05 0.39
N VAL A 19 7.03 -10.76 0.71
CA VAL A 19 5.91 -9.84 0.38
C VAL A 19 5.81 -9.58 -1.11
N TYR A 20 6.93 -9.37 -1.82
CA TYR A 20 6.90 -8.96 -3.22
C TYR A 20 6.97 -10.12 -4.22
N VAL A 21 7.42 -11.30 -3.80
CA VAL A 21 7.51 -12.48 -4.67
C VAL A 21 6.50 -13.53 -4.23
N PHE A 22 6.61 -14.05 -3.01
CA PHE A 22 5.77 -15.17 -2.57
C PHE A 22 4.30 -14.80 -2.40
N LEU A 23 4.02 -13.64 -1.81
CA LEU A 23 2.65 -13.21 -1.53
C LEU A 23 1.83 -13.08 -2.82
N PRO A 24 2.29 -12.43 -3.91
CA PRO A 24 1.56 -12.40 -5.18
C PRO A 24 1.26 -13.79 -5.76
N TYR A 25 2.18 -14.76 -5.64
CA TYR A 25 1.91 -16.13 -6.08
C TYR A 25 0.80 -16.80 -5.25
N LEU A 26 0.76 -16.54 -3.94
CA LEU A 26 -0.32 -17.00 -3.08
C LEU A 26 -1.64 -16.26 -3.35
N THR A 27 -1.60 -14.95 -3.57
CA THR A 27 -2.79 -14.14 -3.88
C THR A 27 -3.41 -14.58 -5.21
N LYS A 28 -2.60 -14.89 -6.23
CA LYS A 28 -3.05 -15.52 -7.49
C LYS A 28 -3.60 -16.93 -7.30
N SER A 29 -3.25 -17.60 -6.21
CA SER A 29 -3.82 -18.92 -5.85
C SER A 29 -5.16 -18.79 -5.12
N VAL A 30 -5.57 -17.58 -4.72
CA VAL A 30 -6.88 -17.31 -4.14
C VAL A 30 -7.76 -16.67 -5.20
N ASP A 31 -8.53 -17.51 -5.88
CA ASP A 31 -9.41 -17.17 -7.01
C ASP A 31 -10.35 -15.98 -6.73
N ILE A 32 -10.73 -15.78 -5.46
CA ILE A 32 -11.57 -14.67 -5.01
C ILE A 32 -10.85 -13.31 -5.06
N LEU A 33 -9.57 -13.25 -4.70
CA LEU A 33 -8.80 -12.01 -4.72
C LEU A 33 -8.42 -11.62 -6.15
N ASP A 34 -8.13 -12.61 -7.00
CA ASP A 34 -7.83 -12.40 -8.41
C ASP A 34 -9.04 -11.84 -9.17
N ARG A 35 -10.23 -12.44 -8.96
CA ARG A 35 -11.49 -11.91 -9.51
C ARG A 35 -11.81 -10.50 -9.01
N MET A 36 -11.51 -10.19 -7.75
CA MET A 36 -11.74 -8.86 -7.19
C MET A 36 -10.79 -7.83 -7.81
N ALA A 37 -9.52 -8.19 -8.02
CA ALA A 37 -8.55 -7.35 -8.72
C ALA A 37 -8.95 -7.10 -10.18
N GLU A 38 -9.35 -8.13 -10.91
CA GLU A 38 -9.87 -8.00 -12.28
C GLU A 38 -11.15 -7.15 -12.32
N TYR A 39 -12.05 -7.31 -11.34
CA TYR A 39 -13.26 -6.49 -11.28
C TYR A 39 -12.95 -5.01 -11.03
N LEU A 40 -11.96 -4.71 -10.18
CA LEU A 40 -11.51 -3.34 -9.94
C LEU A 40 -10.89 -2.72 -11.19
N ASP A 41 -10.03 -3.47 -11.89
CA ASP A 41 -9.34 -3.02 -13.12
C ASP A 41 -10.33 -2.80 -14.27
N ASN A 42 -11.26 -3.74 -14.49
CA ASN A 42 -12.29 -3.65 -15.53
C ASN A 42 -13.26 -2.47 -15.32
N ASN A 43 -13.46 -2.05 -14.07
CA ASN A 43 -14.30 -0.89 -13.74
C ASN A 43 -13.50 0.43 -13.66
N GLY A 44 -12.20 0.41 -13.97
CA GLY A 44 -11.32 1.59 -13.91
C GLY A 44 -11.12 2.12 -12.48
N ILE A 45 -11.35 1.29 -11.47
CA ILE A 45 -11.16 1.63 -10.06
C ILE A 45 -9.71 1.34 -9.71
N ASP A 46 -8.86 2.36 -9.79
CA ASP A 46 -7.49 2.30 -9.31
C ASP A 46 -7.48 2.39 -7.77
N PRO A 47 -7.23 1.30 -7.03
CA PRO A 47 -7.25 1.32 -5.57
C PRO A 47 -6.15 2.21 -5.01
N THR A 48 -5.03 2.37 -5.73
CA THR A 48 -3.93 3.23 -5.27
C THR A 48 -4.36 4.70 -5.20
N ARG A 49 -5.29 5.10 -6.06
CA ARG A 49 -5.90 6.42 -6.01
C ARG A 49 -6.76 6.63 -4.76
N TYR A 50 -7.39 5.58 -4.24
CA TYR A 50 -8.21 5.63 -3.03
C TYR A 50 -7.41 5.54 -1.73
N TYR A 51 -6.25 4.90 -1.74
CA TYR A 51 -5.37 4.87 -0.55
C TYR A 51 -4.61 6.18 -0.33
N TYR A 52 -4.54 7.03 -1.36
CA TYR A 52 -3.96 8.39 -1.26
C TYR A 52 -5.02 9.50 -1.36
N THR A 53 -6.32 9.22 -1.37
CA THR A 53 -7.36 10.28 -1.42
C THR A 53 -7.42 11.15 -0.16
N ASP A 54 -6.75 10.78 0.92
CA ASP A 54 -6.70 11.60 2.14
C ASP A 54 -5.92 12.91 1.96
N VAL A 55 -5.05 13.07 0.95
CA VAL A 55 -4.34 14.36 0.77
C VAL A 55 -5.24 15.51 0.33
N VAL A 56 -6.32 15.24 -0.42
CA VAL A 56 -7.24 16.31 -0.85
C VAL A 56 -8.10 16.77 0.33
N GLN A 57 -8.61 15.82 1.12
CA GLN A 57 -9.47 16.11 2.26
C GLN A 57 -8.70 16.79 3.42
N VAL A 58 -7.42 16.44 3.61
CA VAL A 58 -6.53 17.14 4.54
C VAL A 58 -6.28 18.58 4.09
N LYS A 59 -5.97 18.81 2.80
CA LYS A 59 -5.71 20.15 2.28
C LYS A 59 -6.90 21.10 2.38
N GLU A 60 -8.12 20.61 2.14
CA GLU A 60 -9.35 21.40 2.34
C GLU A 60 -9.59 21.71 3.81
N SER A 61 -9.34 20.75 4.69
CA SER A 61 -9.47 20.94 6.14
C SER A 61 -8.43 21.94 6.69
N GLU A 62 -7.19 21.89 6.20
CA GLU A 62 -6.13 22.84 6.52
C GLU A 62 -6.45 24.26 6.04
N ASN A 63 -6.98 24.40 4.82
CA ASN A 63 -7.42 25.70 4.30
C ASN A 63 -8.60 26.27 5.10
N TYR A 64 -9.57 25.43 5.47
CA TYR A 64 -10.68 25.85 6.31
C TYR A 64 -10.20 26.33 7.68
N LEU A 65 -9.32 25.56 8.35
CA LEU A 65 -8.75 25.94 9.64
C LEU A 65 -7.96 27.26 9.54
N ASN A 66 -7.14 27.44 8.51
CA ASN A 66 -6.46 28.72 8.28
C ASN A 66 -7.44 29.87 8.09
N THR A 67 -8.56 29.67 7.40
CA THR A 67 -9.56 30.72 7.15
C THR A 67 -10.33 31.11 8.41
N VAL A 68 -10.49 30.20 9.37
CA VAL A 68 -11.24 30.44 10.62
C VAL A 68 -10.33 30.96 11.75
N LEU A 69 -9.05 30.57 11.74
CA LEU A 69 -8.08 30.92 12.78
C LEU A 69 -7.25 32.17 12.47
N HIS A 70 -7.25 32.66 11.23
CA HIS A 70 -6.65 33.94 10.81
C HIS A 70 -7.72 34.94 10.37
#